data_AF-A5UMD2-F1
#
_entry.id   AF-A5UMD2-F1
#
_cell.length_a   1.000
_cell.length_b   1.000
_cell.length_c   1.000
_cell.angle_alpha   90.00
_cell.angle_beta   90.00
_cell.angle_gamma   90.00
#
_symmetry.space_group_name_H-M   'P 1'
#
loop_
_entity.id
_entity.type
_entity.pdbx_description
1 polymer ?
#
loop_
_entity_poly.entity_id
_entity_poly.type
_entity_poly.pdbx_seq_one_letter_code
_entity_poly.pdbx_strand_id
1 'polypeptide(L)'
;MIDCRNIAKGKDSGELIVSSEPISFLGGVDPKTGIVIDPNHELKGQSIKDKVLFIPGGKGSTVGSYVIFQMKKNNTAPKAIICLNAEPIIATGAIMSDIPMVDSPEDTDELKNGVLVEVDGDNGKIAIL
;
A
#
# COMPACT_ATOMS: atom_id res chain seq x y z
N MET A 1 -7.22 11.39 -13.87
CA MET A 1 -5.90 11.24 -13.22
C MET A 1 -5.92 12.08 -11.98
N ILE A 2 -5.46 11.53 -10.87
CA ILE A 2 -5.45 12.18 -9.56
C ILE A 2 -3.99 12.51 -9.26
N ASP A 3 -3.70 13.78 -8.98
CA ASP A 3 -2.37 14.21 -8.56
C ASP A 3 -2.15 13.88 -7.08
N CYS A 4 -0.92 13.53 -6.74
CA CYS A 4 -0.50 13.12 -5.41
C CYS A 4 1.00 13.39 -5.21
N ARG A 5 1.47 13.30 -3.97
CA ARG A 5 2.89 13.42 -3.65
C ARG A 5 3.60 12.09 -3.87
N ASN A 6 4.76 12.12 -4.51
CA ASN A 6 5.57 10.94 -4.75
C ASN A 6 6.38 10.53 -3.51
N ILE A 7 6.40 9.23 -3.21
CA ILE A 7 7.12 8.67 -2.05
C ILE A 7 8.17 7.64 -2.50
N ALA A 8 7.75 6.62 -3.25
CA ALA A 8 8.63 5.59 -3.80
C ALA A 8 8.42 5.47 -5.30
N LYS A 9 9.53 5.44 -6.04
CA LYS A 9 9.58 5.40 -7.50
C LYS A 9 9.00 4.12 -8.09
N GLY A 10 8.78 4.14 -9.38
CA GLY A 10 8.26 3.03 -10.16
C GLY A 10 6.77 3.19 -10.45
N LYS A 11 6.27 2.22 -11.21
CA LYS A 11 4.91 2.24 -11.73
C LYS A 11 4.34 0.82 -11.77
N ASP A 12 3.16 0.64 -11.19
CA ASP A 12 2.48 -0.66 -11.19
C ASP A 12 0.96 -0.47 -11.13
N SER A 13 0.22 -1.50 -11.53
CA SER A 13 -1.24 -1.49 -11.61
C SER A 13 -1.86 -2.75 -11.03
N GLY A 14 -3.04 -2.59 -10.44
CA GLY A 14 -3.75 -3.70 -9.81
C GLY A 14 -5.11 -3.28 -9.29
N GLU A 15 -5.88 -4.28 -8.88
CA GLU A 15 -7.17 -4.08 -8.25
C GLU A 15 -6.95 -3.38 -6.90
N LEU A 16 -7.70 -2.31 -6.66
CA LEU A 16 -7.63 -1.53 -5.44
C LEU A 16 -8.24 -2.34 -4.29
N ILE A 17 -7.49 -2.44 -3.19
CA ILE A 17 -8.01 -2.85 -1.88
C ILE A 17 -7.88 -1.66 -0.93
N VAL A 18 -9.01 -1.24 -0.38
CA VAL A 18 -9.16 0.00 0.40
C VAL A 18 -9.43 -0.35 1.84
N SER A 19 -8.69 0.30 2.73
CA SER A 19 -8.93 0.33 4.15
C SER A 19 -9.20 1.77 4.61
N SER A 20 -10.23 1.95 5.42
CA SER A 20 -10.45 3.12 6.27
C SER A 20 -9.58 3.11 7.54
N GLU A 21 -9.03 1.94 7.92
CA GLU A 21 -8.15 1.77 9.07
C GLU A 21 -6.65 1.74 8.69
N PRO A 22 -5.75 2.28 9.54
CA PRO A 22 -4.31 2.12 9.34
C PRO A 22 -3.86 0.67 9.54
N ILE A 23 -2.98 0.19 8.65
CA ILE A 23 -2.47 -1.19 8.71
C ILE A 23 -1.11 -1.27 9.42
N SER A 24 -0.96 -2.27 10.29
CA SER A 24 0.35 -2.63 10.84
C SER A 24 0.97 -3.76 10.03
N PHE A 25 2.05 -3.47 9.30
CA PHE A 25 2.85 -4.53 8.68
C PHE A 25 3.57 -5.40 9.72
N LEU A 26 3.79 -4.88 10.94
CA LEU A 26 4.33 -5.69 12.03
C LEU A 26 3.18 -6.42 12.75
N GLY A 27 3.04 -7.72 12.47
CA GLY A 27 2.07 -8.58 13.15
C GLY A 27 0.61 -8.43 12.69
N GLY A 28 0.30 -7.47 11.81
CA GLY A 28 -1.03 -7.34 11.20
C GLY A 28 -1.15 -7.97 9.82
N VAL A 29 -0.04 -8.32 9.17
CA VAL A 29 -0.01 -9.01 7.86
C VAL A 29 0.93 -10.19 7.95
N ASP A 30 0.51 -11.35 7.44
CA ASP A 30 1.39 -12.51 7.30
C ASP A 30 2.32 -12.32 6.09
N PRO A 31 3.65 -12.17 6.29
CA PRO A 31 4.57 -11.88 5.21
C PRO A 31 4.74 -13.04 4.22
N LYS A 32 4.29 -14.25 4.55
CA LYS A 32 4.39 -15.43 3.68
C LYS A 32 3.20 -15.56 2.72
N THR A 33 2.08 -14.95 3.04
CA THR A 33 0.83 -15.09 2.27
C THR A 33 0.30 -13.76 1.74
N GLY A 34 0.67 -12.65 2.37
CA GLY A 34 0.11 -11.33 2.11
C GLY A 34 -1.30 -11.16 2.69
N ILE A 35 -1.75 -12.08 3.55
CA ILE A 35 -3.06 -12.02 4.18
C ILE A 35 -2.99 -11.12 5.41
N VAL A 36 -3.95 -10.23 5.58
CA VAL A 36 -4.12 -9.44 6.80
C VAL A 36 -4.62 -10.37 7.92
N ILE A 37 -3.86 -10.46 9.00
CA ILE A 37 -4.11 -11.37 10.13
C ILE A 37 -4.53 -10.64 11.42
N ASP A 38 -4.43 -9.31 11.46
CA ASP A 38 -4.90 -8.53 12.62
C ASP A 38 -6.39 -8.81 12.85
N PRO A 39 -6.77 -9.39 14.01
CA PRO A 39 -8.14 -9.76 14.26
C PRO A 39 -9.11 -8.59 14.36
N ASN A 40 -8.60 -7.37 14.55
CA ASN A 40 -9.38 -6.15 14.75
C ASN A 40 -9.40 -5.25 13.52
N HIS A 41 -8.74 -5.63 12.42
CA HIS A 41 -8.65 -4.83 11.22
C HIS A 41 -9.71 -5.25 10.20
N GLU A 42 -10.36 -4.29 9.54
CA GLU A 42 -11.45 -4.57 8.60
C GLU A 42 -11.06 -5.49 7.41
N LEU A 43 -9.79 -5.43 7.00
CA LEU A 43 -9.24 -6.30 5.95
C LEU A 43 -8.87 -7.71 6.41
N LYS A 44 -9.13 -8.11 7.67
CA LYS A 44 -8.78 -9.44 8.19
C LYS A 44 -9.23 -10.57 7.24
N GLY A 45 -8.30 -11.46 6.91
CA GLY A 45 -8.51 -12.59 6.02
C GLY A 45 -8.43 -12.25 4.52
N GLN A 46 -8.34 -10.98 4.16
CA GLN A 46 -8.11 -10.55 2.78
C GLN A 46 -6.62 -10.51 2.46
N SER A 47 -6.28 -10.80 1.21
CA SER A 47 -4.90 -10.70 0.72
C SER A 47 -4.65 -9.37 0.03
N ILE A 48 -3.54 -8.72 0.40
CA ILE A 48 -3.03 -7.51 -0.27
C ILE A 48 -2.01 -7.86 -1.37
N LYS A 49 -1.67 -9.14 -1.53
CA LYS A 49 -0.77 -9.61 -2.59
C LYS A 49 -1.35 -9.26 -3.96
N ASP A 50 -0.48 -8.78 -4.85
CA ASP A 50 -0.80 -8.46 -6.25
C ASP A 50 -1.87 -7.36 -6.43
N LYS A 51 -2.25 -6.67 -5.34
CA LYS A 51 -3.23 -5.57 -5.31
C LYS A 51 -2.57 -4.20 -5.14
N VAL A 52 -3.31 -3.14 -5.40
CA VAL A 52 -2.94 -1.77 -4.99
C VAL A 52 -3.60 -1.49 -3.65
N LEU A 53 -2.79 -1.31 -2.61
CA LEU A 53 -3.26 -1.09 -1.25
C LEU A 53 -3.48 0.40 -1.00
N PHE A 54 -4.71 0.80 -0.66
CA PHE A 54 -5.04 2.15 -0.24
C PHE A 54 -5.41 2.18 1.25
N ILE A 55 -4.66 2.94 2.04
CA ILE A 55 -4.84 3.05 3.50
C ILE A 55 -4.73 4.53 3.94
N PRO A 56 -5.30 4.94 5.07
CA PRO A 56 -5.09 6.29 5.60
C PRO A 56 -3.62 6.55 5.94
N GLY A 57 -2.93 5.53 6.43
CA GLY A 57 -1.53 5.58 6.84
C GLY A 57 -1.09 4.26 7.48
N GLY A 58 0.11 4.25 8.02
CA GLY A 58 0.63 3.10 8.76
C GLY A 58 0.20 3.06 10.20
N LYS A 59 0.37 1.89 10.81
CA LYS A 59 0.25 1.69 12.24
C LYS A 59 1.54 1.08 12.78
N GLY A 60 2.21 1.78 13.69
CA GLY A 60 3.35 1.27 14.45
C GLY A 60 4.70 1.84 14.02
N SER A 61 5.64 1.92 14.98
CA SER A 61 6.75 2.89 14.92
C SER A 61 8.16 2.29 14.86
N THR A 62 8.34 1.01 14.52
CA THR A 62 9.68 0.39 14.62
C THR A 62 10.12 -0.40 13.38
N VAL A 63 9.56 -1.58 13.10
CA VAL A 63 10.15 -2.55 12.16
C VAL A 63 9.26 -2.93 10.97
N GLY A 64 8.18 -2.19 10.71
CA GLY A 64 7.26 -2.47 9.61
C GLY A 64 7.91 -2.45 8.22
N SER A 65 8.96 -1.64 8.04
CA SER A 65 9.72 -1.52 6.78
C SER A 65 10.36 -2.85 6.34
N TYR A 66 10.94 -3.60 7.28
CA TYR A 66 11.55 -4.90 6.99
C TYR A 66 10.52 -5.97 6.64
N VAL A 67 9.30 -5.87 7.16
CA VAL A 67 8.23 -6.80 6.81
C VAL A 67 7.77 -6.56 5.38
N ILE A 68 7.62 -5.30 4.95
CA ILE A 68 7.31 -4.96 3.55
C ILE A 68 8.41 -5.52 2.62
N PHE A 69 9.67 -5.37 2.99
CA PHE A 69 10.80 -5.93 2.23
C PHE A 69 10.78 -7.46 2.19
N GLN A 70 10.45 -8.12 3.30
CA GLN A 70 10.28 -9.56 3.34
C GLN A 70 9.12 -10.01 2.43
N MET A 71 8.00 -9.29 2.43
CA MET A 71 6.85 -9.57 1.57
C MET A 71 7.22 -9.45 0.08
N LYS A 72 8.01 -8.44 -0.30
CA LYS A 72 8.51 -8.31 -1.67
C LYS A 72 9.35 -9.52 -2.06
N LYS A 73 10.30 -9.94 -1.21
CA LYS A 73 11.11 -11.15 -1.44
C LYS A 73 10.26 -12.42 -1.53
N ASN A 74 9.15 -12.48 -0.81
CA ASN A 74 8.23 -13.61 -0.83
C ASN A 74 7.20 -13.55 -1.97
N ASN A 75 7.20 -12.51 -2.80
CA ASN A 75 6.17 -12.26 -3.82
C ASN A 75 4.75 -12.24 -3.23
N THR A 76 4.60 -11.59 -2.07
CA THR A 76 3.35 -11.44 -1.32
C THR A 76 3.02 -9.98 -1.00
N ALA A 77 3.89 -9.06 -1.41
CA ALA A 77 3.69 -7.63 -1.28
C ALA A 77 2.54 -7.13 -2.18
N PRO A 78 1.94 -5.98 -1.82
CA PRO A 78 1.12 -5.23 -2.77
C PRO A 78 1.99 -4.73 -3.93
N LYS A 79 1.33 -4.52 -5.08
CA LYS A 79 1.95 -3.95 -6.27
C LYS A 79 2.28 -2.48 -6.12
N ALA A 80 1.42 -1.74 -5.44
CA ALA A 80 1.63 -0.35 -5.10
C ALA A 80 0.91 0.00 -3.79
N ILE A 81 1.33 1.10 -3.16
CA ILE A 81 0.74 1.61 -1.92
C ILE A 81 0.31 3.07 -2.14
N ILE A 82 -0.92 3.36 -1.75
CA ILE A 82 -1.48 4.72 -1.69
C ILE A 82 -1.76 5.02 -0.21
N CYS A 83 -1.30 6.17 0.28
CA CYS A 83 -1.61 6.64 1.62
C CYS A 83 -2.32 8.00 1.59
N LEU A 84 -3.21 8.28 2.56
CA LEU A 84 -3.63 9.68 2.78
C LEU A 84 -2.46 10.49 3.37
N ASN A 85 -1.76 9.89 4.34
CA ASN A 85 -0.54 10.44 4.92
C ASN A 85 0.49 9.33 5.13
N ALA A 86 1.61 9.39 4.41
CA ALA A 86 2.66 8.40 4.54
C ALA A 86 3.50 8.62 5.80
N GLU A 87 3.60 7.58 6.63
CA GLU A 87 4.59 7.55 7.71
C GLU A 87 5.97 7.12 7.19
N PRO A 88 7.08 7.62 7.77
CA PRO A 88 8.43 7.29 7.32
C PRO A 88 8.74 5.80 7.22
N ILE A 89 8.11 4.96 8.04
CA ILE A 89 8.38 3.53 8.10
C ILE A 89 7.81 2.80 6.89
N ILE A 90 6.57 3.10 6.48
CA ILE A 90 5.99 2.51 5.27
C ILE A 90 6.73 3.04 4.04
N ALA A 91 7.01 4.35 3.99
CA ALA A 91 7.80 4.95 2.92
C ALA A 91 9.15 4.25 2.75
N THR A 92 9.88 4.04 3.86
CA THR A 92 11.16 3.33 3.85
C THR A 92 11.00 1.89 3.35
N GLY A 93 9.97 1.18 3.81
CA GLY A 93 9.69 -0.18 3.35
C GLY A 93 9.38 -0.25 1.85
N ALA A 94 8.58 0.68 1.33
CA ALA A 94 8.23 0.76 -0.07
C ALA A 94 9.45 1.07 -0.95
N ILE A 95 10.26 2.06 -0.56
CA ILE A 95 11.51 2.44 -1.24
C ILE A 95 12.50 1.27 -1.26
N MET A 96 12.72 0.59 -0.12
CA MET A 96 13.63 -0.55 -0.04
C MET A 96 13.18 -1.75 -0.87
N SER A 97 11.89 -1.82 -1.21
CA SER A 97 11.25 -2.97 -1.85
C SER A 97 10.92 -2.72 -3.32
N ASP A 98 11.27 -1.57 -3.89
CA ASP A 98 10.83 -1.14 -5.22
C ASP A 98 9.32 -1.35 -5.39
N ILE A 99 8.54 -0.89 -4.41
CA ILE A 99 7.08 -0.85 -4.46
C ILE A 99 6.70 0.61 -4.69
N PRO A 100 6.08 0.95 -5.83
CA PRO A 100 5.56 2.29 -6.09
C PRO A 100 4.67 2.77 -4.96
N MET A 101 4.94 3.98 -4.49
CA MET A 101 4.18 4.56 -3.40
C MET A 101 3.96 6.05 -3.62
N VAL A 102 2.72 6.47 -3.39
CA VAL A 102 2.29 7.87 -3.42
C VAL A 102 1.46 8.18 -2.17
N ASP A 103 1.36 9.45 -1.81
CA ASP A 103 0.47 9.87 -0.75
C ASP A 103 -0.18 11.24 -0.98
N SER A 104 -1.12 11.61 -0.11
CA SER A 104 -1.89 12.86 -0.19
C SER A 104 -2.54 13.07 -1.58
N PRO A 105 -3.37 12.12 -2.05
CA PRO A 105 -4.13 12.31 -3.29
C PRO A 105 -5.08 13.50 -3.19
N GLU A 106 -5.19 14.29 -4.26
CA GLU A 106 -6.09 15.44 -4.33
C GLU A 106 -7.58 15.05 -4.27
N ASP A 107 -7.90 13.84 -4.74
CA ASP A 107 -9.25 13.28 -4.76
C ASP A 107 -9.21 11.77 -4.45
N THR A 108 -10.23 11.28 -3.75
CA THR A 108 -10.37 9.86 -3.37
C THR A 108 -11.76 9.29 -3.68
N ASP A 109 -12.68 10.08 -4.23
CA ASP A 109 -14.10 9.71 -4.40
C ASP A 109 -14.29 8.48 -5.31
N GLU A 110 -13.40 8.29 -6.28
CA GLU A 110 -13.40 7.16 -7.21
C GLU A 110 -12.49 6.00 -6.77
N LEU A 111 -11.68 6.17 -5.72
CA LEU A 111 -10.75 5.15 -5.21
C LEU A 111 -11.48 4.16 -4.30
N LYS A 112 -12.22 3.23 -4.92
CA LYS A 112 -13.05 2.22 -4.24
C LYS A 112 -12.53 0.80 -4.44
N ASN A 113 -12.87 -0.09 -3.50
CA ASN A 113 -12.54 -1.51 -3.58
C ASN A 113 -12.95 -2.11 -4.94
N GLY A 114 -12.05 -2.87 -5.57
CA GLY A 114 -12.30 -3.54 -6.84
C GLY A 114 -12.02 -2.70 -8.10
N VAL A 115 -11.81 -1.39 -7.96
CA VAL A 115 -11.44 -0.52 -9.09
C VAL A 115 -10.02 -0.85 -9.53
N LEU A 116 -9.78 -0.94 -10.85
CA LEU A 116 -8.44 -1.12 -11.37
C LEU A 116 -7.75 0.24 -11.41
N VAL A 117 -6.57 0.35 -10.80
CA VAL A 117 -5.78 1.58 -10.83
C VAL A 117 -4.33 1.31 -11.19
N GLU A 118 -3.69 2.33 -11.71
CA GLU A 118 -2.26 2.43 -11.92
C GLU A 118 -1.70 3.53 -11.02
N VAL A 119 -0.63 3.20 -10.28
CA VAL A 119 0.09 4.14 -9.43
C VAL A 119 1.42 4.45 -10.09
N ASP A 120 1.65 5.73 -10.38
CA ASP A 120 2.89 6.26 -10.94
C ASP A 120 3.62 7.03 -9.83
N GLY A 121 4.52 6.33 -9.13
CA GLY A 121 5.35 6.87 -8.08
C GLY A 121 6.50 7.74 -8.59
N ASP A 122 6.80 7.71 -9.89
CA ASP A 122 7.79 8.60 -10.50
C ASP A 122 7.23 10.01 -10.70
N ASN A 123 5.97 10.10 -11.14
CA ASN A 123 5.30 11.36 -11.46
C ASN A 123 4.31 11.84 -10.40
N GLY A 124 4.04 11.04 -9.36
CA GLY A 124 3.06 11.37 -8.32
C GLY A 124 1.63 11.40 -8.87
N LYS A 125 1.23 10.33 -9.56
CA LYS A 125 -0.12 10.25 -10.15
C LYS A 125 -0.79 8.91 -9.87
N ILE A 126 -2.12 8.94 -9.78
CA ILE A 126 -2.97 7.76 -9.78
C ILE A 126 -3.90 7.85 -10.99
N ALA A 127 -3.96 6.79 -11.79
CA ALA A 127 -4.87 6.66 -12.91
C ALA A 127 -5.86 5.52 -12.65
N ILE A 128 -7.15 5.78 -12.86
CA ILE A 128 -8.19 4.75 -12.87
C ILE A 128 -8.25 4.17 -14.28
N LEU A 129 -8.31 2.84 -14.38
CA LEU A 129 -8.25 2.07 -15.63
C LEU A 129 -9.60 1.50 -16.04
#